data_AF-A0A2V7CPA1-F1
#
_entry.id   AF-A0A2V7CPA1-F1
#
_cell.length_a   1.000
_cell.length_b   1.000
_cell.length_c   1.000
_cell.angle_alpha   90.00
_cell.angle_beta   90.00
_cell.angle_gamma   90.00
#
_symmetry.space_group_name_H-M   'P 1'
#
loop_
_entity.id
_entity.type
_entity.pdbx_description
1 polymer ?
#
loop_
_entity_poly.entity_id
_entity_poly.type
_entity_poly.pdbx_seq_one_letter_code
_entity_poly.pdbx_strand_id
1 'polypeptide(L)'
;MAEQRTATCPECSRTISPDDTIVFDFGLLGHLDCRRPRVLSAEERTLLFIYCRDHQVAECVPCAGRFHLREVASLDLGVRSYGCPWCHTDLTDSIREHLYGCAMLPGQVRRRAQAAREAAQHLVKESRHLRDTSDVLLREAEAALHALRQALRQPPPKRTK
;
A
#
# COMPACT_ATOMS: atom_id res chain seq x y z
N MET A 1 13.93 16.24 -12.64
CA MET A 1 14.03 14.84 -12.18
C MET A 1 13.40 14.83 -10.79
N ALA A 2 12.13 14.45 -10.66
CA ALA A 2 11.44 14.51 -9.37
C ALA A 2 11.87 13.32 -8.52
N GLU A 3 12.59 13.58 -7.43
CA GLU A 3 12.88 12.60 -6.38
C GLU A 3 11.55 12.06 -5.87
N GLN A 4 11.27 10.80 -6.21
CA GLN A 4 10.21 10.03 -5.57
C GLN A 4 10.55 9.99 -4.09
N ARG A 5 9.83 10.76 -3.27
CA ARG A 5 9.94 10.68 -1.82
C ARG A 5 9.59 9.24 -1.42
N THR A 6 10.61 8.46 -1.13
CA THR A 6 10.49 7.16 -0.48
C THR A 6 9.99 7.43 0.93
N ALA A 7 8.67 7.49 1.10
CA ALA A 7 8.05 7.66 2.39
C ALA A 7 8.45 6.46 3.26
N THR A 8 9.11 6.72 4.37
CA THR A 8 9.40 5.71 5.40
C THR A 8 8.29 5.73 6.43
N CYS A 9 7.80 4.56 6.82
CA CYS A 9 6.82 4.46 7.88
C CYS A 9 7.43 4.96 9.20
N PRO A 10 6.81 5.90 9.92
CA PRO A 10 7.36 6.45 11.16
C PRO A 10 7.43 5.41 12.29
N GLU A 11 6.57 4.39 12.24
CA GLU A 11 6.47 3.34 13.27
C GLU A 11 7.51 2.22 13.11
N CYS A 12 7.90 1.88 11.88
CA CYS A 12 8.83 0.76 11.64
C CYS A 12 10.08 1.12 10.83
N SER A 13 10.22 2.39 10.44
CA SER A 13 11.34 2.92 9.65
C SER A 13 11.58 2.22 8.30
N ARG A 14 10.66 1.35 7.84
CA ARG A 14 10.75 0.68 6.54
C ARG A 14 10.25 1.60 5.44
N THR A 15 10.84 1.48 4.26
CA THR A 15 10.35 2.16 3.05
C THR A 15 8.98 1.61 2.68
N ILE A 16 8.02 2.50 2.46
CA ILE A 16 6.65 2.15 2.11
C ILE A 16 6.56 1.84 0.62
N SER A 17 6.23 0.59 0.31
CA SER A 17 5.97 0.10 -1.04
C SER A 17 4.57 0.53 -1.53
N PRO A 18 4.36 0.66 -2.84
CA PRO A 18 3.01 0.74 -3.42
C PRO A 18 2.11 -0.45 -3.03
N ASP A 19 2.70 -1.60 -2.73
CA ASP A 19 1.99 -2.82 -2.33
C ASP A 19 1.53 -2.83 -0.87
N ASP A 20 2.01 -1.86 -0.09
CA ASP A 20 1.71 -1.83 1.32
C ASP A 20 0.36 -1.16 1.56
N THR A 21 -0.41 -1.75 2.44
CA THR A 21 -1.62 -1.23 3.06
C THR A 21 -1.21 -0.09 3.96
N ILE A 22 -1.56 1.12 3.57
CA ILE A 22 -1.14 2.34 4.26
C ILE A 22 -2.33 3.01 4.92
N VAL A 23 -2.07 3.65 6.03
CA VAL A 23 -2.97 4.62 6.65
C VAL A 23 -2.38 6.01 6.52
N PHE A 24 -3.28 6.98 6.48
CA PHE A 24 -2.91 8.38 6.56
C PHE A 24 -3.60 8.96 7.78
N ASP A 25 -2.82 9.25 8.81
CA ASP A 25 -3.32 9.85 10.05
C ASP A 25 -2.47 11.08 10.39
N PHE A 26 -3.14 12.17 10.75
CA PHE A 26 -2.52 13.46 11.10
C PHE A 26 -1.42 13.96 10.14
N GLY A 27 -1.54 13.70 8.83
CA GLY A 27 -0.56 14.16 7.84
C GLY A 27 0.65 13.23 7.66
N LEU A 28 0.72 12.12 8.40
CA LEU A 28 1.79 11.12 8.31
C LEU A 28 1.31 9.88 7.56
N LEU A 29 2.14 9.41 6.64
CA LEU A 29 1.90 8.19 5.87
C LEU A 29 2.64 7.03 6.53
N GLY A 30 1.91 6.00 6.92
CA GLY A 30 2.46 4.81 7.59
C GLY A 30 1.79 3.53 7.10
N HIS A 31 2.35 2.38 7.48
CA HIS A 31 1.67 1.10 7.28
C HIS A 31 0.45 0.99 8.20
N LEU A 32 -0.65 0.42 7.72
CA LEU A 32 -1.80 0.04 8.55
C LEU A 32 -1.38 -0.97 9.63
N ASP A 33 -0.56 -1.93 9.25
CA ASP A 33 0.11 -2.87 10.15
C ASP A 33 1.57 -2.99 9.70
N CYS A 34 2.50 -2.46 10.50
CA CYS A 34 3.93 -2.52 10.18
C CYS A 34 4.49 -3.94 10.15
N ARG A 35 3.85 -4.88 10.86
CA ARG A 35 4.25 -6.29 10.85
C ARG A 35 3.75 -6.99 9.60
N ARG A 36 2.63 -6.52 9.06
CA ARG A 36 1.97 -7.07 7.86
C ARG A 36 1.57 -5.95 6.92
N PRO A 37 2.57 -5.31 6.30
CA PRO A 37 2.29 -4.19 5.43
C PRO A 37 1.46 -4.63 4.23
N ARG A 38 1.48 -5.90 3.83
CA ARG A 38 0.78 -6.38 2.63
C ARG A 38 -0.43 -7.23 3.01
N VAL A 39 -1.54 -6.99 2.32
CA VAL A 39 -2.76 -7.81 2.45
C VAL A 39 -3.15 -8.40 1.12
N LEU A 40 -3.85 -9.53 1.16
CA LEU A 40 -4.49 -10.10 -0.02
C LEU A 40 -5.75 -9.31 -0.39
N SER A 41 -5.99 -9.09 -1.68
CA SER A 41 -7.24 -8.50 -2.19
C SER A 41 -8.44 -9.41 -1.94
N ALA A 42 -9.65 -8.88 -2.07
CA ALA A 42 -10.86 -9.69 -1.93
C ALA A 42 -10.93 -10.81 -2.98
N GLU A 43 -10.51 -10.49 -4.21
CA GLU A 43 -10.42 -11.43 -5.34
C GLU A 43 -9.37 -12.50 -5.05
N GLU A 44 -8.15 -12.13 -4.63
CA GLU A 44 -7.08 -13.08 -4.28
C GLU A 44 -7.57 -14.07 -3.21
N ARG A 45 -8.23 -13.55 -2.16
CA ARG A 45 -8.82 -14.35 -1.08
C ARG A 45 -9.90 -15.31 -1.59
N THR A 46 -10.74 -14.84 -2.49
CA THR A 46 -11.84 -15.63 -3.07
C THR A 46 -11.29 -16.76 -3.93
N LEU A 47 -10.29 -16.49 -4.75
CA LEU A 47 -9.66 -17.50 -5.61
C LEU A 47 -8.91 -18.55 -4.81
N LEU A 48 -8.21 -18.17 -3.75
CA LEU A 48 -7.57 -19.11 -2.85
C LEU A 48 -8.58 -20.04 -2.18
N PHE A 49 -9.72 -19.49 -1.74
CA PHE A 49 -10.77 -20.27 -1.11
C PHE A 49 -11.43 -21.25 -2.09
N ILE A 50 -11.69 -20.83 -3.34
CA ILE A 50 -12.37 -21.66 -4.33
C ILE A 50 -11.45 -22.76 -4.86
N TYR A 51 -10.24 -22.38 -5.29
CA TYR A 51 -9.34 -23.23 -6.09
C TYR A 51 -8.12 -23.78 -5.35
N CYS A 52 -7.72 -23.18 -4.23
CA CYS A 52 -6.44 -23.50 -3.58
C CYS A 52 -6.58 -24.02 -2.14
N ARG A 53 -7.80 -24.39 -1.72
CA ARG A 53 -8.07 -24.81 -0.33
C ARG A 53 -7.45 -26.15 0.05
N ASP A 54 -7.26 -27.04 -0.94
CA ASP A 54 -6.91 -28.44 -0.75
C ASP A 54 -5.43 -28.75 -1.00
N HIS A 55 -4.59 -27.72 -1.16
CA HIS A 55 -3.16 -27.89 -1.33
C HIS A 55 -2.36 -26.79 -0.62
N GLN A 56 -1.04 -26.99 -0.57
CA GLN A 56 -0.13 -26.04 0.06
C GLN A 56 -0.01 -24.77 -0.78
N VAL A 57 -0.31 -23.63 -0.16
CA VAL A 57 -0.34 -22.32 -0.82
C VAL A 57 0.74 -21.37 -0.34
N ALA A 58 1.38 -21.67 0.80
CA ALA A 58 2.37 -20.81 1.40
C ALA A 58 3.65 -21.59 1.71
N GLU A 59 4.80 -20.96 1.47
CA GLU A 59 6.12 -21.45 1.85
C GLU A 59 6.81 -20.42 2.75
N CYS A 60 7.24 -20.86 3.92
CA CYS A 60 7.98 -20.05 4.87
C CYS A 60 9.47 -20.38 4.76
N VAL A 61 10.24 -19.53 4.06
CA VAL A 61 11.69 -19.70 3.88
C VAL A 61 12.44 -19.89 5.22
N PRO A 62 12.19 -19.09 6.28
CA PRO A 62 12.88 -19.27 7.56
C PRO A 62 12.63 -20.61 8.25
N CYS A 63 11.46 -21.20 8.03
CA CYS A 63 11.05 -22.45 8.68
C CYS A 63 11.15 -23.66 7.74
N ALA A 64 11.51 -23.45 6.47
CA ALA A 64 11.42 -24.43 5.38
C ALA A 64 10.07 -25.19 5.35
N GLY A 65 8.99 -24.53 5.79
CA GLY A 65 7.68 -25.14 5.98
C GLY A 65 6.72 -24.75 4.87
N ARG A 66 5.89 -25.70 4.43
CA ARG A 66 4.79 -25.46 3.49
C ARG A 66 3.45 -25.66 4.17
N PHE A 67 2.51 -24.78 3.88
CA PHE A 67 1.26 -24.70 4.61
C PHE A 67 0.05 -24.53 3.70
N HIS A 68 -1.08 -25.08 4.13
CA HIS A 68 -2.40 -24.82 3.57
C HIS A 68 -2.92 -23.47 4.04
N LEU A 69 -3.88 -22.91 3.30
CA LEU A 69 -4.49 -21.62 3.62
C LEU A 69 -5.06 -21.56 5.05
N ARG A 70 -5.68 -22.65 5.51
CA ARG A 70 -6.29 -22.74 6.85
C ARG A 70 -5.28 -22.70 8.00
N GLU A 71 -4.03 -23.06 7.74
CA GLU A 71 -2.98 -23.15 8.76
C GLU A 71 -2.32 -21.78 9.00
N VAL A 72 -2.31 -20.92 7.98
CA VAL A 72 -1.63 -19.61 8.02
C VAL A 72 -2.60 -18.45 8.17
N ALA A 73 -3.88 -18.65 7.84
CA ALA A 73 -4.90 -17.61 7.94
C ALA A 73 -5.28 -17.34 9.40
N SER A 74 -5.13 -16.09 9.82
CA SER A 74 -5.61 -15.59 11.12
C SER A 74 -6.51 -14.37 10.90
N LEU A 75 -7.33 -14.04 11.89
CA LEU A 75 -8.19 -12.85 11.87
C LEU A 75 -7.66 -11.86 12.90
N ASP A 76 -6.93 -10.85 12.44
CA ASP A 76 -6.28 -9.85 13.29
C ASP A 76 -6.89 -8.48 13.03
N LEU A 77 -7.39 -7.81 14.07
CA LEU A 77 -8.02 -6.48 13.98
C LEU A 77 -9.17 -6.42 12.95
N GLY A 78 -9.89 -7.52 12.76
CA GLY A 78 -10.96 -7.65 11.76
C GLY A 78 -10.47 -7.84 10.32
N VAL A 79 -9.14 -7.83 10.09
CA VAL A 79 -8.51 -8.07 8.79
C VAL A 79 -7.92 -9.49 8.77
N ARG A 80 -8.14 -10.23 7.67
CA ARG A 80 -7.49 -11.54 7.50
C ARG A 80 -6.00 -11.34 7.24
N SER A 81 -5.19 -11.96 8.08
CA SER A 81 -3.74 -11.97 7.99
C SER A 81 -3.22 -13.37 7.65
N TYR A 82 -2.00 -13.45 7.12
CA TYR A 82 -1.39 -14.70 6.69
C TYR A 82 0.03 -14.81 7.24
N GLY A 83 0.20 -15.56 8.33
CA GLY A 83 1.48 -15.67 9.01
C GLY A 83 1.94 -17.12 9.16
N CYS A 84 3.25 -17.32 9.22
CA CYS A 84 3.80 -18.61 9.63
C CYS A 84 3.37 -18.92 11.08
N PRO A 85 2.86 -20.13 11.38
CA PRO A 85 2.47 -20.50 12.75
C PRO A 85 3.63 -20.48 13.75
N TRP A 86 4.86 -20.60 13.27
CA TRP A 86 6.05 -20.77 14.12
C TRP A 86 6.84 -19.48 14.31
N CYS A 87 7.21 -18.81 13.21
CA CYS A 87 8.05 -17.61 13.24
C CYS A 87 7.25 -16.32 13.01
N HIS A 88 5.94 -16.41 12.79
CA HIS A 88 5.03 -15.29 12.53
C HIS A 88 5.41 -14.39 11.35
N THR A 89 6.33 -14.85 10.50
CA THR A 89 6.68 -14.15 9.25
C THR A 89 5.44 -14.05 8.37
N ASP A 90 5.22 -12.87 7.78
CA ASP A 90 4.14 -12.63 6.82
C ASP A 90 4.36 -13.49 5.56
N LEU A 91 3.37 -14.31 5.22
CA LEU A 91 3.39 -15.23 4.09
C LEU A 91 2.56 -14.73 2.90
N THR A 92 2.02 -13.51 2.99
CA THR A 92 1.16 -12.91 1.96
C THR A 92 1.79 -12.96 0.56
N ASP A 93 3.08 -12.64 0.44
CA ASP A 93 3.77 -12.64 -0.86
C ASP A 93 3.99 -14.06 -1.40
N SER A 94 4.33 -15.03 -0.54
CA SER A 94 4.43 -16.44 -0.94
C SER A 94 3.08 -16.99 -1.41
N ILE A 95 1.99 -16.63 -0.71
CA ILE A 95 0.63 -17.00 -1.12
C ILE A 95 0.26 -16.38 -2.47
N ARG A 96 0.66 -15.13 -2.72
CA ARG A 96 0.41 -14.47 -4.00
C ARG A 96 1.21 -15.11 -5.13
N GLU A 97 2.47 -15.43 -4.90
CA GLU A 97 3.31 -16.18 -5.85
C GLU A 97 2.67 -17.52 -6.21
N HIS A 98 2.19 -18.27 -5.20
CA HIS A 98 1.41 -19.47 -5.43
C HIS A 98 0.19 -19.20 -6.31
N LEU A 99 -0.64 -18.20 -5.97
CA LEU A 99 -1.87 -17.91 -6.70
C LEU A 99 -1.64 -17.66 -8.20
N TYR A 100 -0.59 -16.89 -8.54
CA TYR A 100 -0.25 -16.57 -9.93
C TYR A 100 0.56 -17.66 -10.64
N GLY A 101 1.15 -18.61 -9.90
CA GLY A 101 1.77 -19.83 -10.42
C GLY A 101 0.86 -21.06 -10.45
N CYS A 102 -0.30 -21.02 -9.79
CA CYS A 102 -1.11 -22.20 -9.53
C CYS A 102 -1.66 -22.82 -10.81
N ALA A 103 -1.39 -24.11 -11.00
CA ALA A 103 -1.89 -24.89 -12.14
C ALA A 103 -3.38 -25.26 -12.00
N MET A 104 -3.89 -25.30 -10.76
CA MET A 104 -5.30 -25.59 -10.46
C MET A 104 -6.23 -24.39 -10.77
N LEU A 105 -5.67 -23.19 -10.89
CA LEU A 105 -6.43 -21.99 -11.20
C LEU A 105 -6.55 -21.83 -12.73
N PRO A 106 -7.76 -21.70 -13.30
CA PRO A 106 -7.93 -21.51 -14.73
C PRO A 106 -7.13 -20.32 -15.24
N GLY A 107 -6.36 -20.50 -16.32
CA GLY A 107 -5.40 -19.51 -16.79
C GLY A 107 -6.01 -18.13 -17.09
N GLN A 108 -7.26 -18.07 -17.59
CA GLN A 108 -7.96 -16.80 -17.81
C GLN A 108 -8.30 -16.09 -16.50
N VAL A 109 -8.75 -16.83 -15.48
CA VAL A 109 -9.06 -16.29 -14.15
C VAL A 109 -7.79 -15.76 -13.50
N ARG A 110 -6.70 -16.52 -13.59
CA ARG A 110 -5.37 -16.12 -13.10
C ARG A 110 -4.89 -14.81 -13.72
N ARG A 111 -4.92 -14.70 -15.06
CA ARG A 111 -4.55 -13.48 -15.77
C ARG A 111 -5.42 -12.29 -15.38
N ARG A 112 -6.74 -12.49 -15.24
CA ARG A 112 -7.65 -11.42 -14.82
C ARG A 112 -7.38 -10.95 -13.40
N ALA A 113 -7.10 -11.86 -12.48
CA ALA A 113 -6.76 -11.53 -11.10
C ALA A 113 -5.46 -10.74 -11.01
N GLN A 114 -4.44 -11.15 -11.77
CA GLN A 114 -3.18 -10.43 -11.86
C GLN A 114 -3.38 -9.03 -12.47
N ALA A 115 -4.11 -8.92 -13.58
CA ALA A 115 -4.40 -7.64 -14.22
C ALA A 115 -5.21 -6.69 -13.30
N ALA A 116 -6.17 -7.22 -12.53
CA ALA A 116 -6.93 -6.44 -11.57
C ALA A 116 -6.02 -5.88 -10.46
N ARG A 117 -5.06 -6.67 -9.99
CA ARG A 117 -4.06 -6.25 -9.00
C ARG A 117 -3.13 -5.17 -9.56
N GLU A 118 -2.60 -5.38 -10.76
CA GLU A 118 -1.73 -4.39 -11.44
C GLU A 118 -2.48 -3.07 -11.69
N ALA A 119 -3.76 -3.14 -12.09
CA ALA A 119 -4.61 -1.97 -12.24
C ALA A 119 -4.84 -1.25 -10.89
N ALA A 120 -5.09 -1.99 -9.81
CA ALA A 120 -5.22 -1.41 -8.48
C ALA A 120 -3.92 -0.72 -8.02
N GLN A 121 -2.76 -1.33 -8.27
CA GLN A 121 -1.46 -0.71 -7.99
C GLN A 121 -1.26 0.58 -8.78
N HIS A 122 -1.65 0.58 -10.07
CA HIS A 122 -1.60 1.78 -10.90
C HIS A 122 -2.48 2.90 -10.35
N LEU A 123 -3.73 2.58 -9.97
CA LEU A 123 -4.67 3.55 -9.39
C LEU A 123 -4.17 4.11 -8.05
N VAL A 124 -3.55 3.29 -7.20
CA VAL A 124 -2.94 3.77 -5.94
C VAL A 124 -1.80 4.75 -6.25
N LYS A 125 -0.95 4.43 -7.23
CA LYS A 125 0.15 5.31 -7.65
C LYS A 125 -0.38 6.64 -8.21
N GLU A 126 -1.39 6.57 -9.06
CA GLU A 126 -2.05 7.75 -9.65
C GLU A 126 -2.72 8.62 -8.58
N SER A 127 -3.44 8.00 -7.64
CA SER A 127 -4.03 8.68 -6.50
C SER A 127 -2.99 9.41 -5.65
N ARG A 128 -1.84 8.78 -5.37
CA ARG A 128 -0.71 9.42 -4.67
C ARG A 128 -0.20 10.64 -5.45
N HIS A 129 0.01 10.51 -6.75
CA HIS A 129 0.44 11.64 -7.59
C HIS A 129 -0.56 12.80 -7.53
N LEU A 130 -1.86 12.52 -7.71
CA LEU A 130 -2.90 13.56 -7.68
C LEU A 130 -2.93 14.27 -6.31
N ARG A 131 -2.76 13.51 -5.22
CA ARG A 131 -2.69 14.07 -3.87
C ARG A 131 -1.47 14.99 -3.69
N ASP A 132 -0.29 14.54 -4.11
CA ASP A 132 0.93 15.34 -3.99
C ASP A 132 0.81 16.65 -4.80
N THR A 133 0.15 16.59 -5.95
CA THR A 133 -0.13 17.79 -6.77
C THR A 133 -1.10 18.73 -6.06
N SER A 134 -2.14 18.19 -5.45
CA SER A 134 -3.09 18.98 -4.64
C SER A 134 -2.41 19.67 -3.45
N ASP A 135 -1.50 18.97 -2.75
CA ASP A 135 -0.78 19.53 -1.61
C ASP A 135 0.14 20.70 -2.01
N VAL A 136 0.79 20.60 -3.17
CA VAL A 136 1.61 21.69 -3.72
C VAL A 136 0.73 22.90 -4.05
N LEU A 137 -0.37 22.69 -4.79
CA LEU A 137 -1.29 23.77 -5.16
C LEU A 137 -1.87 24.50 -3.94
N LEU A 138 -2.18 23.76 -2.87
CA LEU A 138 -2.67 24.34 -1.62
C LEU A 138 -1.62 25.27 -0.99
N ARG A 139 -0.35 24.84 -0.92
CA ARG A 139 0.74 25.66 -0.39
C ARG A 139 1.04 26.90 -1.24
N GLU A 140 0.95 26.77 -2.55
CA GLU A 140 1.11 27.91 -3.47
C GLU A 140 0.00 28.95 -3.26
N ALA A 141 -1.25 28.51 -3.09
CA ALA A 141 -2.37 29.39 -2.80
C ALA A 141 -2.20 30.10 -1.44
N GLU A 142 -1.77 29.38 -0.40
CA GLU A 142 -1.47 29.96 0.91
C GLU A 142 -0.36 31.02 0.84
N ALA A 143 0.72 30.73 0.10
CA ALA A 143 1.81 31.67 -0.11
C ALA A 143 1.36 32.93 -0.86
N ALA A 144 0.55 32.78 -1.91
CA ALA A 144 -0.01 33.90 -2.66
C ALA A 144 -0.93 34.78 -1.80
N LEU A 145 -1.78 34.17 -0.98
CA LEU A 145 -2.62 34.90 -0.02
C LEU A 145 -1.78 35.63 1.03
N HIS A 146 -0.71 35.02 1.51
CA HIS A 146 0.19 35.67 2.45
C HIS A 146 0.88 36.88 1.83
N ALA A 147 1.39 36.75 0.60
CA ALA A 147 2.02 37.84 -0.15
C ALA A 147 1.03 38.99 -0.41
N LEU A 148 -0.22 38.69 -0.80
CA LEU A 148 -1.27 39.68 -0.98
C LEU A 148 -1.55 40.46 0.33
N ARG A 149 -1.66 39.74 1.46
CA ARG A 149 -1.86 40.37 2.78
C ARG A 149 -0.69 41.25 3.18
N GLN A 150 0.54 40.86 2.86
CA GLN A 150 1.72 41.69 3.10
C GLN A 150 1.71 42.96 2.25
N ALA A 151 1.38 42.85 0.96
CA ALA A 151 1.29 44.00 0.06
C ALA A 151 0.22 45.02 0.52
N LEU A 152 -0.94 44.56 0.95
CA LEU A 152 -2.01 45.41 1.50
C LEU A 152 -1.60 46.14 2.80
N ARG A 153 -0.62 45.60 3.54
CA ARG A 153 -0.11 46.21 4.78
C ARG A 153 1.01 47.22 4.55
N GLN A 154 1.58 47.29 3.34
CA GLN A 154 2.63 48.27 3.05
C GLN A 154 2.05 49.68 2.84
N PRO A 155 2.59 50.72 3.50
CA PRO A 155 2.17 52.10 3.27
C PRO A 155 2.56 52.55 1.84
N PRO A 156 1.81 53.48 1.23
CA PRO A 156 2.12 53.95 -0.11
C PRO A 156 3.53 54.57 -0.18
N PRO A 157 4.26 54.40 -1.29
CA PRO A 157 5.61 54.93 -1.44
C PRO A 157 5.60 56.45 -1.28
N LYS A 158 6.50 56.98 -0.42
CA LYS A 158 6.68 58.42 -0.24
C LYS A 158 7.15 59.02 -1.57
N ARG A 159 6.36 59.90 -2.16
CA ARG A 159 6.76 60.71 -3.32
C ARG A 159 7.92 61.63 -2.91
N THR A 160 9.13 61.32 -3.34
CA THR A 160 10.26 62.25 -3.30
C THR A 160 10.03 63.36 -4.33
N LYS A 161 10.09 64.60 -3.84
CA LYS A 161 10.07 65.84 -4.64
C LYS A 161 11.38 66.02 -5.39
#